data_AF-A0A398CZI6-F1
#
_entry.id   AF-A0A398CZI6-F1
#
_cell.length_a   1.000
_cell.length_b   1.000
_cell.length_c   1.000
_cell.angle_alpha   90.00
_cell.angle_beta   90.00
_cell.angle_gamma   90.00
#
_symmetry.space_group_name_H-M   'P 1'
#
loop_
_entity.id
_entity.type
_entity.pdbx_description
1 polymer ?
#
loop_
_entity_poly.entity_id
_entity_poly.type
_entity_poly.pdbx_seq_one_letter_code
_entity_poly.pdbx_strand_id
1 'polypeptide(L)'
;MQHKILWVLQVVLVFVLAGALLLPNTTALAAQATPADHWEQVSTVPVTSLTTLTADPTNSDRLYAGGSSGTSAAAFRSDDGGLNWTNISVGLTGGKVGFIAAASTQPNTMYAATDKGIFRSTDQGAHWTNCSGSLQGKNINDIVVDSLTPAVLYAMTLSTQGALFWRSTDSGTHWTAISADVMAVDPTTPTTIYAGDQMGVLRSTDRGAHWKRLSTSGPTYVAQIVVDPVKPATIYVGTSTPPGDYSILRSDDQGSHWTRIWGQSILLHLAVDAKGDRTLYAATAAGIVRSDDNGGHWASAFTGLTAQNIWLWNMTVGTGSNATAYAWRTDDNKLFRRAAVMTPSLDVTLTLILNDKRMTVAPRDGSATTTTLDAAPLLGTGNRTLVPLRAVAEAFGVTVAWDATARTATITGGISTLKLTLGKATAIVNGLDTPIDTNTKVVPLIVAGRMLLPVRFVAESLGATVGYNQTARTITITYLAY
;
A
#
# COMPACT_ATOMS: atom_id res chain seq x y z
N MET A 1 25.05 -0.77 0.56
CA MET A 1 24.33 -1.41 1.69
C MET A 1 23.35 -2.40 1.09
N GLN A 2 23.36 -3.67 1.50
CA GLN A 2 22.49 -4.70 0.93
C GLN A 2 21.04 -4.49 1.44
N HIS A 3 20.08 -4.44 0.51
CA HIS A 3 18.65 -4.29 0.78
C HIS A 3 18.08 -5.60 1.33
N LYS A 4 17.38 -5.56 2.47
CA LYS A 4 16.76 -6.72 3.14
C LYS A 4 15.27 -6.80 2.75
N ILE A 5 14.79 -7.96 2.33
CA ILE A 5 13.51 -8.13 1.61
C ILE A 5 12.58 -9.07 2.36
N LEU A 6 11.33 -8.67 2.58
CA LEU A 6 10.27 -9.48 3.20
C LEU A 6 9.79 -10.59 2.24
N TRP A 7 9.72 -11.84 2.71
CA TRP A 7 9.04 -12.95 2.00
C TRP A 7 8.10 -13.69 2.96
N VAL A 8 6.80 -13.55 2.75
CA VAL A 8 5.76 -14.40 3.37
C VAL A 8 5.15 -15.23 2.25
N LEU A 9 5.22 -16.57 2.31
CA LEU A 9 4.35 -17.40 1.48
C LEU A 9 2.95 -17.33 2.12
N GLN A 10 2.01 -16.71 1.43
CA GLN A 10 0.66 -16.51 1.93
C GLN A 10 -0.17 -17.79 1.76
N VAL A 11 -0.63 -18.37 2.86
CA VAL A 11 -1.87 -19.17 2.88
C VAL A 11 -3.02 -18.20 3.12
N VAL A 12 -3.65 -17.72 2.04
CA VAL A 12 -5.03 -17.20 2.15
C VAL A 12 -5.96 -18.31 1.68
N LEU A 13 -6.18 -19.31 2.54
CA LEU A 13 -7.30 -20.23 2.39
C LEU A 13 -8.48 -19.68 3.20
N VAL A 14 -9.09 -18.60 2.71
CA VAL A 14 -10.38 -18.15 3.23
C VAL A 14 -11.46 -18.87 2.42
N PHE A 15 -11.94 -20.00 2.93
CA PHE A 15 -13.31 -20.42 2.60
C PHE A 15 -14.25 -19.41 3.27
N VAL A 16 -14.72 -18.42 2.52
CA VAL A 16 -15.96 -17.72 2.88
C VAL A 16 -17.05 -18.29 2.00
N LEU A 17 -17.85 -19.16 2.62
CA LEU A 17 -19.24 -19.36 2.25
C LEU A 17 -19.85 -17.98 1.99
N ALA A 18 -20.48 -17.82 0.82
CA ALA A 18 -21.28 -16.66 0.49
C ALA A 18 -22.22 -16.31 1.66
N GLY A 19 -21.92 -15.22 2.37
CA GLY A 19 -22.68 -14.78 3.53
C GLY A 19 -22.21 -13.41 3.99
N ALA A 20 -23.02 -12.38 3.74
CA ALA A 20 -22.78 -11.03 4.22
C ALA A 20 -22.73 -11.01 5.76
N LEU A 21 -21.66 -10.48 6.36
CA LEU A 21 -21.62 -10.16 7.78
C LEU A 21 -21.58 -8.63 7.94
N LEU A 22 -22.64 -8.08 8.51
CA LEU A 22 -22.79 -6.67 8.84
C LEU A 22 -21.95 -6.32 10.08
N LEU A 23 -21.17 -5.25 10.01
CA LEU A 23 -20.43 -4.69 11.15
C LEU A 23 -21.41 -4.06 12.18
N PRO A 24 -21.29 -4.33 13.50
CA PRO A 24 -21.98 -3.53 14.51
C PRO A 24 -21.28 -2.18 14.74
N ASN A 25 -22.09 -1.17 15.06
CA ASN A 25 -21.74 0.25 15.25
C ASN A 25 -20.39 0.54 15.95
N THR A 26 -19.58 1.40 15.33
CA THR A 26 -18.15 1.69 15.59
C THR A 26 -17.87 2.88 16.52
N THR A 27 -18.71 3.16 17.52
CA THR A 27 -18.58 4.40 18.32
C THR A 27 -17.53 4.36 19.44
N ALA A 28 -17.00 3.20 19.82
CA ALA A 28 -16.14 3.10 21.01
C ALA A 28 -14.62 3.20 20.77
N LEU A 29 -14.12 3.00 19.55
CA LEU A 29 -12.67 2.92 19.25
C LEU A 29 -12.11 4.08 18.41
N ALA A 30 -12.96 5.02 17.99
CA ALA A 30 -12.56 6.17 17.17
C ALA A 30 -11.73 7.24 17.91
N ALA A 31 -11.60 7.16 19.24
CA ALA A 31 -11.07 8.25 20.06
C ALA A 31 -9.53 8.32 20.18
N GLN A 32 -8.77 7.43 19.53
CA GLN A 32 -7.30 7.33 19.70
C GLN A 32 -6.49 7.32 18.40
N ALA A 33 -7.08 7.70 17.26
CA ALA A 33 -6.31 7.85 16.02
C ALA A 33 -5.33 9.04 16.12
N THR A 34 -4.03 8.79 15.98
CA THR A 34 -3.05 9.87 15.79
C THR A 34 -3.28 10.55 14.45
N PRO A 35 -3.28 11.90 14.36
CA PRO A 35 -3.52 12.65 13.11
C PRO A 35 -2.51 12.40 11.96
N ALA A 36 -1.46 11.61 12.19
CA ALA A 36 -0.30 11.46 11.31
C ALA A 36 -0.36 10.28 10.32
N ASP A 37 -1.31 9.36 10.45
CA ASP A 37 -1.50 8.27 9.48
C ASP A 37 -2.69 8.59 8.56
N HIS A 38 -2.42 8.88 7.30
CA HIS A 38 -3.41 9.18 6.28
C HIS A 38 -3.19 8.31 5.04
N TRP A 39 -4.27 7.75 4.50
CA TRP A 39 -4.26 7.02 3.23
C TRP A 39 -4.92 7.87 2.15
N GLU A 40 -4.24 8.03 1.01
CA GLU A 40 -4.74 8.77 -0.13
C GLU A 40 -5.08 7.83 -1.29
N GLN A 41 -6.14 8.13 -2.02
CA GLN A 41 -6.46 7.43 -3.25
C GLN A 41 -5.51 7.88 -4.36
N VAL A 42 -4.85 6.93 -5.04
CA VAL A 42 -3.89 7.20 -6.12
C VAL A 42 -4.57 7.07 -7.48
N SER A 43 -5.10 5.89 -7.77
CA SER A 43 -5.64 5.54 -9.09
C SER A 43 -6.67 4.41 -8.98
N THR A 44 -7.20 3.97 -10.11
CA THR A 44 -7.77 2.64 -10.27
C THR A 44 -6.75 1.69 -10.88
N VAL A 45 -6.87 0.39 -10.59
CA VAL A 45 -6.02 -0.65 -11.20
C VAL A 45 -6.77 -1.25 -12.40
N PRO A 46 -6.14 -1.38 -13.60
CA PRO A 46 -6.84 -1.73 -14.84
C PRO A 46 -7.13 -3.24 -14.99
N VAL A 47 -7.61 -3.89 -13.94
CA VAL A 47 -8.05 -5.30 -13.94
C VAL A 47 -9.53 -5.39 -13.59
N THR A 48 -10.19 -6.46 -14.06
CA THR A 48 -11.58 -6.75 -13.66
C THR A 48 -11.64 -7.40 -12.28
N SER A 49 -10.63 -8.20 -11.93
CA SER A 49 -10.45 -8.76 -10.60
C SER A 49 -8.95 -8.74 -10.30
N LEU A 50 -8.54 -7.98 -9.28
CA LEU A 50 -7.17 -7.98 -8.78
C LEU A 50 -7.00 -9.11 -7.76
N THR A 51 -5.87 -9.80 -7.85
CA THR A 51 -5.48 -10.87 -6.90
C THR A 51 -4.19 -10.50 -6.18
N THR A 52 -3.30 -9.76 -6.84
CA THR A 52 -1.99 -9.39 -6.32
C THR A 52 -1.65 -7.95 -6.68
N LEU A 53 -1.04 -7.26 -5.72
CA LEU A 53 -0.39 -5.97 -5.88
C LEU A 53 0.92 -6.03 -5.10
N THR A 54 2.05 -5.93 -5.79
CA THR A 54 3.37 -6.02 -5.17
C THR A 54 4.27 -4.88 -5.62
N ALA A 55 5.11 -4.35 -4.73
CA ALA A 55 6.15 -3.40 -5.09
C ALA A 55 7.41 -4.13 -5.58
N ASP A 56 8.17 -3.51 -6.48
CA ASP A 56 9.51 -3.97 -6.84
C ASP A 56 10.41 -3.86 -5.59
N PRO A 57 11.11 -4.94 -5.20
CA PRO A 57 11.97 -4.93 -4.02
C PRO A 57 13.13 -3.93 -4.12
N THR A 58 13.45 -3.43 -5.30
CA THR A 58 14.53 -2.46 -5.57
C THR A 58 14.02 -1.07 -5.87
N ASN A 59 12.71 -0.90 -6.12
CA ASN A 59 12.10 0.39 -6.46
C ASN A 59 10.66 0.47 -5.93
N SER A 60 10.46 1.25 -4.86
CA SER A 60 9.14 1.41 -4.22
C SER A 60 8.09 2.09 -5.11
N ASP A 61 8.48 2.83 -6.14
CA ASP A 61 7.55 3.44 -7.10
C ASP A 61 7.18 2.48 -8.23
N ARG A 62 7.89 1.36 -8.37
CA ARG A 62 7.50 0.33 -9.34
C ARG A 62 6.56 -0.66 -8.69
N LEU A 63 5.36 -0.78 -9.24
CA LEU A 63 4.32 -1.69 -8.77
C LEU A 63 3.96 -2.70 -9.86
N TYR A 64 3.59 -3.90 -9.43
CA TYR A 64 3.05 -4.95 -10.29
C TYR A 64 1.69 -5.37 -9.79
N ALA A 65 0.71 -5.34 -10.68
CA ALA A 65 -0.64 -5.77 -10.44
C ALA A 65 -0.92 -7.03 -11.27
N GLY A 66 -1.56 -8.02 -10.66
CA GLY A 66 -1.95 -9.25 -11.33
C GLY A 66 -3.40 -9.61 -11.00
N GLY A 67 -4.07 -10.25 -11.95
CA GLY A 67 -5.46 -10.64 -11.81
C GLY A 67 -6.04 -11.22 -13.09
N SER A 68 -7.28 -10.85 -13.40
CA SER A 68 -7.94 -11.19 -14.65
C SER A 68 -8.56 -9.97 -15.34
N SER A 69 -8.65 -10.03 -16.67
CA SER A 69 -9.42 -9.14 -17.53
C SER A 69 -10.42 -10.00 -18.32
N GLY A 70 -11.65 -10.09 -17.81
CA GLY A 70 -12.63 -11.05 -18.32
C GLY A 70 -12.20 -12.48 -18.04
N THR A 71 -12.03 -13.29 -19.09
CA THR A 71 -11.62 -14.70 -18.99
C THR A 71 -10.11 -14.92 -19.17
N SER A 72 -9.33 -13.85 -19.28
CA SER A 72 -7.88 -13.93 -19.53
C SER A 72 -7.08 -13.43 -18.34
N ALA A 73 -5.94 -14.08 -18.10
CA ALA A 73 -4.92 -13.59 -17.17
C ALA A 73 -4.48 -12.17 -17.55
N ALA A 74 -4.35 -11.29 -16.56
CA ALA A 74 -3.93 -9.91 -16.76
C ALA A 74 -2.84 -9.53 -15.76
N ALA A 75 -1.80 -8.87 -16.27
CA ALA A 75 -0.71 -8.31 -15.48
C ALA A 75 -0.42 -6.88 -15.96
N PHE A 76 -0.17 -5.98 -15.01
CA PHE A 76 0.16 -4.59 -15.27
C PHE A 76 1.35 -4.14 -14.41
N ARG A 77 2.12 -3.20 -14.94
CA ARG A 77 3.24 -2.55 -14.23
C ARG A 77 3.02 -1.06 -14.17
N SER A 78 3.25 -0.45 -13.02
CA SER A 78 3.45 0.99 -12.86
C SER A 78 4.92 1.24 -12.53
N ASP A 79 5.47 2.35 -13.02
CA ASP A 79 6.83 2.81 -12.72
C ASP A 79 6.80 4.15 -11.94
N ASP A 80 5.62 4.59 -11.48
CA ASP A 80 5.34 5.92 -10.91
C ASP A 80 4.38 5.89 -9.71
N GLY A 81 4.49 4.85 -8.88
CA GLY A 81 3.75 4.72 -7.63
C GLY A 81 2.27 4.43 -7.83
N GLY A 82 1.90 3.87 -8.98
CA GLY A 82 0.52 3.50 -9.33
C GLY A 82 -0.24 4.55 -10.12
N LEU A 83 0.38 5.68 -10.53
CA LEU A 83 -0.29 6.74 -11.28
C LEU A 83 -0.62 6.30 -12.71
N ASN A 84 0.30 5.59 -13.38
CA ASN A 84 0.10 5.03 -14.71
C ASN A 84 0.42 3.55 -14.75
N TRP A 85 -0.33 2.81 -15.58
CA TRP A 85 -0.21 1.35 -15.70
C TRP A 85 0.04 0.93 -17.15
N THR A 86 1.07 0.11 -17.33
CA THR A 86 1.44 -0.53 -18.61
C THR A 86 1.00 -1.99 -18.58
N ASN A 87 0.32 -2.46 -19.62
CA ASN A 87 -0.05 -3.87 -19.75
C ASN A 87 1.21 -4.70 -20.04
N ILE A 88 1.46 -5.71 -19.20
CA ILE A 88 2.60 -6.63 -19.27
C ILE A 88 2.10 -8.08 -19.35
N SER A 89 1.01 -8.35 -20.07
CA SER A 89 0.38 -9.68 -20.10
C SER A 89 0.87 -10.58 -21.24
N VAL A 90 1.79 -10.10 -22.08
CA VAL A 90 2.21 -10.82 -23.31
C VAL A 90 2.91 -12.14 -22.95
N GLY A 91 2.37 -13.25 -23.46
CA GLY A 91 2.88 -14.60 -23.19
C GLY A 91 2.33 -15.26 -21.93
N LEU A 92 1.57 -14.54 -21.09
CA LEU A 92 0.78 -15.17 -20.03
C LEU A 92 -0.38 -15.94 -20.66
N THR A 93 -0.52 -17.21 -20.29
CA THR A 93 -1.67 -18.03 -20.67
C THR A 93 -2.37 -18.51 -19.41
N GLY A 94 -3.70 -18.48 -19.41
CA GLY A 94 -4.49 -18.71 -18.20
C GLY A 94 -5.70 -17.77 -18.11
N GLY A 95 -6.54 -18.02 -17.12
CA GLY A 95 -7.68 -17.17 -16.79
C GLY A 95 -7.38 -16.14 -15.70
N LYS A 96 -6.37 -16.40 -14.85
CA LYS A 96 -6.06 -15.53 -13.71
C LYS A 96 -4.59 -15.60 -13.32
N VAL A 97 -3.94 -14.46 -13.12
CA VAL A 97 -2.68 -14.37 -12.38
C VAL A 97 -3.02 -14.41 -10.89
N GLY A 98 -2.44 -15.34 -10.12
CA GLY A 98 -2.60 -15.42 -8.67
C GLY A 98 -1.62 -14.52 -7.94
N PHE A 99 -0.36 -14.49 -8.39
CA PHE A 99 0.71 -13.73 -7.75
C PHE A 99 1.82 -13.34 -8.74
N ILE A 100 2.53 -12.24 -8.48
CA ILE A 100 3.73 -11.81 -9.22
C ILE A 100 4.87 -11.62 -8.22
N ALA A 101 6.05 -12.15 -8.52
CA ALA A 101 7.25 -11.99 -7.71
C ALA A 101 8.43 -11.52 -8.55
N ALA A 102 9.05 -10.40 -8.17
CA ALA A 102 10.23 -9.85 -8.81
C ALA A 102 11.52 -10.30 -8.11
N ALA A 103 12.55 -10.64 -8.90
CA ALA A 103 13.84 -11.03 -8.37
C ALA A 103 14.68 -9.81 -7.99
N SER A 104 14.95 -9.64 -6.69
CA SER A 104 15.68 -8.47 -6.18
C SER A 104 17.12 -8.31 -6.66
N THR A 105 17.84 -9.41 -6.89
CA THR A 105 19.23 -9.38 -7.38
C THR A 105 19.32 -9.49 -8.90
N GLN A 106 18.19 -9.65 -9.59
CA GLN A 106 18.08 -9.69 -11.04
C GLN A 106 16.87 -8.86 -11.48
N PRO A 107 17.01 -7.53 -11.62
CA PRO A 107 15.88 -6.60 -11.74
C PRO A 107 15.00 -6.80 -12.99
N ASN A 108 15.45 -7.58 -13.97
CA ASN A 108 14.66 -7.92 -15.14
C ASN A 108 13.91 -9.24 -15.00
N THR A 109 14.26 -10.06 -14.01
CA THR A 109 13.70 -11.39 -13.80
C THR A 109 12.48 -11.31 -12.89
N MET A 110 11.38 -11.90 -13.33
CA MET A 110 10.17 -12.02 -12.52
C MET A 110 9.40 -13.28 -12.84
N TYR A 111 8.53 -13.67 -11.92
CA TYR A 111 7.68 -14.84 -12.05
C TYR A 111 6.22 -14.49 -11.77
N ALA A 112 5.32 -15.10 -12.54
CA ALA A 112 3.89 -14.99 -12.37
C ALA A 112 3.31 -16.38 -12.10
N ALA A 113 2.66 -16.53 -10.94
CA ALA A 113 1.81 -17.66 -10.63
C ALA A 113 0.45 -17.47 -11.29
N THR A 114 -0.05 -18.46 -12.01
CA THR A 114 -1.36 -18.43 -12.66
C THR A 114 -2.16 -19.69 -12.39
N ASP A 115 -3.44 -19.66 -12.75
CA ASP A 115 -4.31 -20.83 -12.73
C ASP A 115 -3.90 -21.96 -13.70
N LYS A 116 -2.89 -21.74 -14.55
CA LYS A 116 -2.34 -22.74 -15.50
C LYS A 116 -0.85 -23.02 -15.34
N GLY A 117 -0.21 -22.51 -14.29
CA GLY A 117 1.19 -22.78 -13.98
C GLY A 117 1.98 -21.53 -13.63
N ILE A 118 3.27 -21.58 -13.89
CA ILE A 118 4.25 -20.54 -13.56
C ILE A 118 4.88 -20.02 -14.85
N PHE A 119 4.92 -18.70 -14.97
CA PHE A 119 5.55 -18.02 -16.09
C PHE A 119 6.70 -17.18 -15.60
N ARG A 120 7.77 -17.09 -16.39
CA ARG A 120 8.96 -16.30 -16.12
C ARG A 120 9.12 -15.24 -17.19
N SER A 121 9.46 -14.03 -16.77
CA SER A 121 9.95 -12.95 -17.62
C SER A 121 11.41 -12.66 -17.28
N THR A 122 12.17 -12.23 -18.28
CA THR A 122 13.57 -11.75 -18.12
C THR A 122 13.74 -10.33 -18.69
N ASP A 123 12.62 -9.65 -18.90
CA ASP A 123 12.51 -8.33 -19.53
C ASP A 123 11.44 -7.45 -18.82
N GLN A 124 11.35 -7.58 -17.48
CA GLN A 124 10.45 -6.78 -16.62
C GLN A 124 8.96 -6.89 -16.99
N GLY A 125 8.54 -8.07 -17.43
CA GLY A 125 7.17 -8.40 -17.79
C GLY A 125 6.82 -8.14 -19.25
N ALA A 126 7.75 -7.67 -20.08
CA ALA A 126 7.45 -7.43 -21.49
C ALA A 126 7.08 -8.73 -22.23
N HIS A 127 7.72 -9.86 -21.89
CA HIS A 127 7.35 -11.19 -22.37
C HIS A 127 7.45 -12.24 -21.26
N TRP A 128 6.46 -13.13 -21.23
CA TRP A 128 6.39 -14.24 -20.29
C TRP A 128 6.52 -15.58 -21.01
N THR A 129 7.31 -16.49 -20.45
CA THR A 129 7.48 -17.86 -20.94
C THR A 129 7.12 -18.85 -19.83
N ASN A 130 6.41 -19.93 -20.17
CA ASN A 130 6.08 -20.96 -19.18
C ASN A 130 7.36 -21.63 -18.65
N CYS A 131 7.46 -21.74 -17.33
CA CYS A 131 8.57 -22.38 -16.61
C CYS A 131 8.02 -23.29 -15.50
N SER A 132 6.89 -23.95 -15.75
CA SER A 132 6.17 -24.68 -14.71
C SER A 132 6.75 -26.06 -14.41
N GLY A 133 7.52 -26.64 -15.33
CA GLY A 133 7.98 -28.03 -15.23
C GLY A 133 6.82 -28.99 -14.96
N SER A 134 6.96 -29.81 -13.91
CA SER A 134 5.91 -30.74 -13.45
C SER A 134 4.64 -30.07 -12.91
N LEU A 135 4.66 -28.75 -12.67
CA LEU A 135 3.50 -27.97 -12.20
C LEU A 135 2.65 -27.39 -13.35
N GLN A 136 2.98 -27.69 -14.61
CA GLN A 136 2.19 -27.22 -15.74
C GLN A 136 0.72 -27.63 -15.64
N GLY A 137 -0.20 -26.68 -15.83
CA GLY A 137 -1.64 -26.90 -15.72
C GLY A 137 -2.17 -27.00 -14.29
N LYS A 138 -1.32 -26.85 -13.27
CA LYS A 138 -1.75 -26.70 -11.87
C LYS A 138 -2.14 -25.26 -11.59
N ASN A 139 -3.11 -25.09 -10.69
CA ASN A 139 -3.49 -23.78 -10.18
C ASN A 139 -2.47 -23.33 -9.13
N ILE A 140 -1.64 -22.37 -9.49
CA ILE A 140 -0.60 -21.80 -8.63
C ILE A 140 -1.16 -20.52 -8.02
N ASN A 141 -1.27 -20.50 -6.70
CA ASN A 141 -1.82 -19.36 -5.99
C ASN A 141 -0.76 -18.36 -5.57
N ASP A 142 0.42 -18.85 -5.20
CA ASP A 142 1.50 -18.01 -4.72
C ASP A 142 2.86 -18.50 -5.22
N ILE A 143 3.79 -17.57 -5.39
CA ILE A 143 5.18 -17.85 -5.76
C ILE A 143 6.13 -16.85 -5.08
N VAL A 144 7.21 -17.38 -4.52
CA VAL A 144 8.28 -16.62 -3.85
C VAL A 144 9.61 -16.92 -4.52
N VAL A 145 10.44 -15.89 -4.67
CA VAL A 145 11.80 -15.97 -5.25
C VAL A 145 12.81 -15.77 -4.13
N ASP A 146 13.80 -16.64 -4.00
CA ASP A 146 14.91 -16.42 -3.07
C ASP A 146 15.66 -15.12 -3.47
N SER A 147 15.74 -14.18 -2.54
CA SER A 147 16.31 -12.84 -2.80
C SER A 147 17.80 -12.88 -3.17
N LEU A 148 18.56 -13.83 -2.62
CA LEU A 148 19.98 -13.97 -2.89
C LEU A 148 20.24 -14.90 -4.08
N THR A 149 19.32 -15.81 -4.37
CA THR A 149 19.47 -16.84 -5.40
C THR A 149 18.21 -16.95 -6.26
N PRO A 150 17.97 -16.07 -7.25
CA PRO A 150 16.72 -16.04 -8.03
C PRO A 150 16.34 -17.29 -8.84
N ALA A 151 17.23 -18.29 -8.89
CA ALA A 151 16.94 -19.61 -9.41
C ALA A 151 16.20 -20.51 -8.40
N VAL A 152 16.23 -20.18 -7.11
CA VAL A 152 15.48 -20.89 -6.07
C VAL A 152 14.11 -20.25 -5.93
N LEU A 153 13.08 -21.06 -6.13
CA LEU A 153 11.67 -20.64 -6.09
C LEU A 153 10.89 -21.53 -5.14
N TYR A 154 9.88 -20.96 -4.50
CA TYR A 154 8.87 -21.70 -3.75
C TYR A 154 7.49 -21.37 -4.31
N ALA A 155 6.68 -22.38 -4.59
CA ALA A 155 5.34 -22.20 -5.15
C ALA A 155 4.30 -22.93 -4.31
N MET A 156 3.11 -22.35 -4.23
CA MET A 156 1.95 -22.94 -3.55
C MET A 156 0.85 -23.27 -4.56
N THR A 157 0.32 -24.49 -4.48
CA THR A 157 -0.78 -24.96 -5.32
C THR A 157 -2.10 -25.01 -4.55
N LEU A 158 -3.21 -24.73 -5.23
CA LEU A 158 -4.57 -24.94 -4.69
C LEU A 158 -5.11 -26.30 -5.13
N SER A 159 -4.41 -27.37 -4.74
CA SER A 159 -4.82 -28.74 -5.06
C SER A 159 -5.43 -29.42 -3.84
N THR A 160 -6.55 -30.12 -4.01
CA THR A 160 -7.07 -31.06 -3.01
C THR A 160 -6.36 -32.42 -3.05
N GLN A 161 -5.46 -32.63 -4.03
CA GLN A 161 -4.72 -33.87 -4.24
C GLN A 161 -3.24 -33.57 -4.46
N GLY A 162 -2.37 -34.04 -3.57
CA GLY A 162 -0.91 -33.85 -3.65
C GLY A 162 -0.38 -32.76 -2.71
N ALA A 163 0.90 -32.42 -2.87
CA ALA A 163 1.58 -31.45 -2.00
C ALA A 163 1.11 -30.01 -2.27
N LEU A 164 0.94 -29.23 -1.20
CA LEU A 164 0.59 -27.82 -1.27
C LEU A 164 1.78 -26.96 -1.68
N PHE A 165 2.96 -27.21 -1.08
CA PHE A 165 4.17 -26.44 -1.33
C PHE A 165 5.18 -27.20 -2.19
N TRP A 166 5.89 -26.44 -3.03
CA TRP A 166 6.88 -26.95 -3.95
C TRP A 166 8.10 -26.04 -3.95
N ARG A 167 9.28 -26.63 -4.19
CA ARG A 167 10.56 -25.91 -4.35
C ARG A 167 11.21 -26.25 -5.67
N SER A 168 11.72 -25.22 -6.35
CA SER A 168 12.67 -25.34 -7.45
C SER A 168 14.01 -24.73 -7.04
N THR A 169 15.10 -25.25 -7.61
CA THR A 169 16.46 -24.69 -7.47
C THR A 169 17.07 -24.29 -8.83
N ASP A 170 16.25 -24.28 -9.88
CA ASP A 170 16.65 -24.11 -11.27
C ASP A 170 15.65 -23.28 -12.09
N SER A 171 15.16 -22.20 -11.46
CA SER A 171 14.27 -21.19 -12.07
C SER A 171 12.94 -21.77 -12.57
N GLY A 172 12.41 -22.79 -11.89
CA GLY A 172 11.11 -23.41 -12.16
C GLY A 172 11.17 -24.61 -13.11
N THR A 173 12.35 -24.98 -13.60
CA THR A 173 12.47 -26.11 -14.55
C THR A 173 12.08 -27.44 -13.88
N HIS A 174 12.50 -27.67 -12.64
CA HIS A 174 12.15 -28.84 -11.85
C HIS A 174 11.63 -28.46 -10.46
N TRP A 175 10.65 -29.21 -9.96
CA TRP A 175 9.99 -28.97 -8.68
C TRP A 175 10.00 -30.20 -7.78
N THR A 176 10.28 -29.98 -6.51
CA THR A 176 10.22 -30.98 -5.43
C THR A 176 9.15 -30.58 -4.43
N ALA A 177 8.27 -31.52 -4.05
CA ALA A 177 7.24 -31.29 -3.05
C ALA A 177 7.83 -31.04 -1.65
N ILE A 178 7.21 -30.13 -0.89
CA ILE A 178 7.48 -29.87 0.52
C ILE A 178 6.22 -30.22 1.32
N SER A 179 6.38 -30.99 2.40
CA SER A 179 5.29 -31.33 3.31
C SER A 179 5.19 -30.28 4.42
N ALA A 180 4.33 -29.28 4.25
CA ALA A 180 4.05 -28.20 5.21
C ALA A 180 2.63 -27.65 4.99
N ASP A 181 2.04 -27.01 6.01
CA ASP A 181 0.73 -26.33 5.88
C ASP A 181 0.88 -24.82 5.65
N VAL A 182 1.97 -24.21 6.12
CA VAL A 182 2.35 -22.81 5.86
C VAL A 182 3.87 -22.67 5.83
N MET A 183 4.41 -21.65 5.16
CA MET A 183 5.85 -21.41 5.05
C MET A 183 6.24 -19.91 5.15
N ALA A 184 7.45 -19.65 5.62
CA ALA A 184 8.13 -18.35 5.53
C ALA A 184 9.62 -18.54 5.26
N VAL A 185 10.25 -17.61 4.53
CA VAL A 185 11.68 -17.66 4.21
C VAL A 185 12.40 -16.62 5.06
N ASP A 186 13.55 -16.98 5.64
CA ASP A 186 14.39 -15.99 6.32
C ASP A 186 14.95 -15.00 5.28
N PRO A 187 14.62 -13.71 5.42
CA PRO A 187 14.92 -12.70 4.41
C PRO A 187 16.40 -12.33 4.31
N THR A 188 17.17 -12.64 5.36
CA THR A 188 18.62 -12.37 5.44
C THR A 188 19.46 -13.62 5.18
N THR A 189 18.89 -14.79 5.48
CA THR A 189 19.54 -16.09 5.35
C THR A 189 18.59 -17.04 4.62
N PRO A 190 18.39 -16.92 3.29
CA PRO A 190 17.36 -17.68 2.55
C PRO A 190 17.54 -19.21 2.54
N THR A 191 18.68 -19.71 3.03
CA THR A 191 18.85 -21.14 3.34
C THR A 191 17.99 -21.57 4.53
N THR A 192 17.64 -20.64 5.42
CA THR A 192 16.72 -20.84 6.53
C THR A 192 15.29 -20.58 6.08
N ILE A 193 14.43 -21.58 6.25
CA ILE A 193 13.00 -21.46 6.03
C ILE A 193 12.24 -22.04 7.21
N TYR A 194 11.07 -21.48 7.47
CA TYR A 194 10.15 -21.89 8.53
C TYR A 194 8.91 -22.49 7.90
N ALA A 195 8.37 -23.51 8.53
CA ALA A 195 7.10 -24.11 8.18
C ALA A 195 6.22 -24.23 9.41
N GLY A 196 4.91 -24.13 9.23
CA GLY A 196 3.93 -24.34 10.28
C GLY A 196 3.04 -25.52 9.95
N ASP A 197 2.63 -26.23 10.99
CA ASP A 197 1.59 -27.26 10.95
C ASP A 197 0.74 -27.20 12.24
N GLN A 198 -0.13 -28.19 12.43
CA GLN A 198 -0.98 -28.34 13.62
C GLN A 198 -0.20 -28.46 14.94
N MET A 199 1.00 -29.02 14.91
CA MET A 199 1.86 -29.26 16.06
C MET A 199 2.87 -28.12 16.30
N GLY A 200 2.84 -27.03 15.53
CA GLY A 200 3.69 -25.85 15.71
C GLY A 200 4.66 -25.54 14.57
N VAL A 201 5.81 -24.92 14.90
CA VAL A 201 6.77 -24.42 13.91
C VAL A 201 7.95 -25.38 13.72
N LEU A 202 8.28 -25.65 12.45
CA LEU A 202 9.49 -26.31 11.99
C LEU A 202 10.43 -25.31 11.33
N ARG A 203 11.72 -25.58 11.39
CA ARG A 203 12.77 -24.84 10.71
C ARG A 203 13.63 -25.77 9.90
N SER A 204 13.94 -25.36 8.69
CA SER A 204 15.04 -25.89 7.90
C SER A 204 16.16 -24.84 7.81
N THR A 205 17.40 -25.29 7.70
CA THR A 205 18.58 -24.43 7.45
C THR A 205 19.26 -24.75 6.10
N ASP A 206 18.60 -25.59 5.30
CA ASP A 206 19.08 -26.11 4.03
C ASP A 206 17.98 -26.09 2.95
N ARG A 207 17.19 -25.01 2.92
CA ARG A 207 16.14 -24.74 1.92
C ARG A 207 15.03 -25.79 1.89
N GLY A 208 14.72 -26.41 3.02
CA GLY A 208 13.66 -27.41 3.17
C GLY A 208 14.07 -28.84 2.84
N ALA A 209 15.37 -29.13 2.75
CA ALA A 209 15.84 -30.51 2.60
C ALA A 209 15.67 -31.29 3.91
N HIS A 210 15.97 -30.67 5.05
CA HIS A 210 15.75 -31.24 6.39
C HIS A 210 15.04 -30.25 7.30
N TRP A 211 14.20 -30.77 8.20
CA TRP A 211 13.35 -29.98 9.09
C TRP A 211 13.58 -30.36 10.56
N LYS A 212 13.64 -29.35 11.43
CA LYS A 212 13.72 -29.48 12.89
C LYS A 212 12.57 -28.73 13.53
N ARG A 213 11.85 -29.38 14.44
CA ARG A 213 10.81 -28.72 15.24
C ARG A 213 11.44 -27.82 16.30
N LEU A 214 10.99 -26.57 16.41
CA LEU A 214 11.67 -25.54 17.19
C LEU A 214 11.32 -25.55 18.69
N SER A 215 10.08 -25.90 19.04
CA SER A 215 9.65 -26.00 20.43
C SER A 215 8.49 -27.00 20.56
N THR A 216 8.41 -27.67 21.71
CA THR A 216 7.30 -28.53 22.12
C THR A 216 6.29 -27.79 23.01
N SER A 217 6.61 -26.58 23.47
CA SER A 217 5.77 -25.72 24.32
C SER A 217 5.58 -24.34 23.68
N GLY A 218 5.19 -24.33 22.40
CA GLY A 218 5.06 -23.14 21.56
C GLY A 218 3.69 -23.06 20.89
N PRO A 219 3.54 -22.22 19.84
CA PRO A 219 2.29 -22.13 19.10
C PRO A 219 1.93 -23.48 18.50
N THR A 220 0.65 -23.82 18.54
CA THR A 220 0.04 -24.92 17.78
C THR A 220 -0.91 -24.35 16.74
N TYR A 221 -1.27 -25.14 15.74
CA TYR A 221 -2.15 -24.71 14.65
C TYR A 221 -1.69 -23.41 13.98
N VAL A 222 -0.47 -23.47 13.46
CA VAL A 222 0.19 -22.33 12.84
C VAL A 222 -0.51 -22.02 11.52
N ALA A 223 -1.13 -20.84 11.46
CA ALA A 223 -1.85 -20.36 10.29
C ALA A 223 -1.03 -19.36 9.48
N GLN A 224 -0.11 -18.64 10.13
CA GLN A 224 0.76 -17.67 9.50
C GLN A 224 2.12 -17.63 10.18
N ILE A 225 3.18 -17.44 9.41
CA ILE A 225 4.54 -17.17 9.90
C ILE A 225 5.06 -15.92 9.19
N VAL A 226 5.64 -14.99 9.95
CA VAL A 226 6.34 -13.81 9.43
C VAL A 226 7.68 -13.68 10.12
N VAL A 227 8.77 -13.57 9.37
CA VAL A 227 10.12 -13.34 9.90
C VAL A 227 10.43 -11.85 9.82
N ASP A 228 10.96 -11.25 10.90
CA ASP A 228 11.37 -9.85 10.90
C ASP A 228 12.49 -9.65 9.86
N PRO A 229 12.31 -8.75 8.87
CA PRO A 229 13.24 -8.54 7.77
C PRO A 229 14.56 -7.89 8.18
N VAL A 230 14.60 -7.20 9.32
CA VAL A 230 15.80 -6.53 9.84
C VAL A 230 16.49 -7.40 10.88
N LYS A 231 15.71 -8.10 11.71
CA LYS A 231 16.12 -8.95 12.83
C LYS A 231 15.59 -10.37 12.63
N PRO A 232 16.21 -11.21 11.80
CA PRO A 232 15.74 -12.57 11.47
C PRO A 232 15.64 -13.54 12.68
N ALA A 233 16.21 -13.16 13.83
CA ALA A 233 15.99 -13.87 15.09
C ALA A 233 14.55 -13.71 15.60
N THR A 234 13.89 -12.61 15.25
CA THR A 234 12.51 -12.32 15.60
C THR A 234 11.54 -12.92 14.58
N ILE A 235 10.61 -13.74 15.06
CA ILE A 235 9.60 -14.43 14.24
C ILE A 235 8.24 -14.24 14.88
N TYR A 236 7.24 -13.99 14.07
CA TYR A 236 5.85 -13.86 14.48
C TYR A 236 5.02 -15.01 13.91
N VAL A 237 4.10 -15.53 14.72
CA VAL A 237 3.20 -16.62 14.37
C VAL A 237 1.77 -16.23 14.67
N GLY A 238 0.90 -16.39 13.68
CA GLY A 238 -0.55 -16.36 13.83
C GLY A 238 -1.12 -17.77 14.02
N THR A 239 -1.99 -17.96 15.01
CA THR A 239 -2.66 -19.25 15.28
C THR A 239 -4.15 -19.20 14.92
N SER A 240 -4.71 -20.33 14.47
CA SER A 240 -6.11 -20.39 14.03
C SER A 240 -7.03 -21.30 14.85
N THR A 241 -6.50 -22.24 15.67
CA THR A 241 -7.33 -23.20 16.40
C THR A 241 -6.71 -23.70 17.72
N PRO A 242 -7.51 -24.21 18.70
CA PRO A 242 -8.97 -24.36 18.66
C PRO A 242 -9.71 -23.00 18.63
N PRO A 243 -10.97 -22.96 18.15
CA PRO A 243 -11.75 -21.72 18.08
C PRO A 243 -11.74 -21.00 19.43
N GLY A 244 -11.19 -19.79 19.46
CA GLY A 244 -11.05 -18.98 20.69
C GLY A 244 -9.61 -18.62 21.06
N ASP A 245 -8.60 -19.25 20.46
CA ASP A 245 -7.20 -18.89 20.67
C ASP A 245 -6.52 -18.32 19.41
N TYR A 246 -7.14 -17.30 18.83
CA TYR A 246 -6.55 -16.50 17.75
C TYR A 246 -5.49 -15.58 18.35
N SER A 247 -4.23 -16.00 18.27
CA SER A 247 -3.11 -15.32 18.90
C SER A 247 -2.08 -14.90 17.87
N ILE A 248 -1.43 -13.78 18.15
CA ILE A 248 -0.11 -13.51 17.58
C ILE A 248 0.90 -13.83 18.67
N LEU A 249 1.84 -14.71 18.36
CA LEU A 249 2.99 -15.02 19.19
C LEU A 249 4.25 -14.47 18.53
N ARG A 250 5.18 -13.99 19.35
CA ARG A 250 6.51 -13.54 18.96
C ARG A 250 7.56 -14.43 19.60
N SER A 251 8.56 -14.81 18.83
CA SER A 251 9.84 -15.31 19.33
C SER A 251 10.91 -14.29 18.98
N ASP A 252 11.89 -14.08 19.85
CA ASP A 252 13.06 -13.22 19.62
C ASP A 252 14.37 -14.05 19.46
N ASP A 253 14.25 -15.37 19.40
CA ASP A 253 15.35 -16.34 19.42
C ASP A 253 15.18 -17.52 18.45
N GLN A 254 14.70 -17.19 17.25
CA GLN A 254 14.49 -18.14 16.14
C GLN A 254 13.54 -19.29 16.49
N GLY A 255 12.51 -19.01 17.29
CA GLY A 255 11.42 -19.91 17.63
C GLY A 255 11.70 -20.86 18.80
N SER A 256 12.77 -20.60 19.58
CA SER A 256 13.08 -21.41 20.77
C SER A 256 12.11 -21.11 21.92
N HIS A 257 11.80 -19.83 22.14
CA HIS A 257 10.82 -19.35 23.10
C HIS A 257 9.77 -18.45 22.44
N TRP A 258 8.54 -18.52 22.93
CA TRP A 258 7.40 -17.80 22.36
C TRP A 258 6.66 -17.00 23.43
N THR A 259 6.30 -15.77 23.09
CA THR A 259 5.51 -14.86 23.91
C THR A 259 4.26 -14.45 23.14
N ARG A 260 3.07 -14.60 23.74
CA ARG A 260 1.84 -14.07 23.15
C ARG A 260 1.84 -12.54 23.24
N ILE A 261 1.68 -11.88 22.09
CA ILE A 261 1.69 -10.41 21.97
C ILE A 261 0.33 -9.84 21.55
N TRP A 262 -0.62 -10.72 21.18
CA TRP A 262 -1.98 -10.34 20.85
C TRP A 262 -2.93 -11.54 20.93
N GLY A 263 -4.22 -11.30 21.11
CA GLY A 263 -5.23 -12.31 20.81
C GLY A 263 -6.64 -11.95 21.22
N GLN A 264 -7.26 -11.02 20.50
CA GLN A 264 -8.61 -10.50 20.79
C GLN A 264 -9.62 -10.69 19.64
N SER A 265 -9.18 -11.10 18.46
CA SER A 265 -10.03 -11.29 17.26
C SER A 265 -9.41 -12.31 16.31
N ILE A 266 -10.13 -12.72 15.27
CA ILE A 266 -9.58 -13.58 14.21
C ILE A 266 -8.49 -12.80 13.47
N LEU A 267 -7.27 -13.33 13.45
CA LEU A 267 -6.19 -12.79 12.62
C LEU A 267 -6.40 -13.24 11.17
N LEU A 268 -6.49 -12.28 10.25
CA LEU A 268 -6.60 -12.52 8.82
C LEU A 268 -5.23 -12.39 8.13
N HIS A 269 -4.42 -11.42 8.56
CA HIS A 269 -3.08 -11.22 8.01
C HIS A 269 -2.18 -10.41 8.98
N LEU A 270 -0.93 -10.82 9.13
CA LEU A 270 0.13 -10.08 9.81
C LEU A 270 1.21 -9.61 8.82
N ALA A 271 1.70 -8.39 9.00
CA ALA A 271 2.85 -7.82 8.28
C ALA A 271 3.79 -7.10 9.26
N VAL A 272 5.08 -7.11 8.96
CA VAL A 272 6.15 -6.44 9.71
C VAL A 272 6.76 -5.36 8.81
N ASP A 273 6.96 -4.15 9.32
CA ASP A 273 7.60 -3.08 8.56
C ASP A 273 9.09 -3.40 8.32
N ALA A 274 9.50 -3.28 7.05
CA ALA A 274 10.86 -3.54 6.60
C ALA A 274 11.90 -2.49 7.03
N LYS A 275 11.48 -1.34 7.56
CA LYS A 275 12.40 -0.30 8.07
C LYS A 275 13.07 -0.68 9.40
N GLY A 276 12.60 -1.72 10.09
CA GLY A 276 13.15 -2.16 11.38
C GLY A 276 12.77 -1.23 12.55
N ASP A 277 11.74 -0.42 12.36
CA ASP A 277 11.20 0.56 13.30
C ASP A 277 10.25 -0.06 14.35
N ARG A 278 10.19 -1.40 14.42
CA ARG A 278 9.37 -2.18 15.35
C ARG A 278 7.86 -2.14 15.02
N THR A 279 7.52 -1.69 13.82
CA THR A 279 6.13 -1.54 13.40
C THR A 279 5.54 -2.86 12.89
N LEU A 280 4.37 -3.24 13.40
CA LEU A 280 3.56 -4.38 12.98
C LEU A 280 2.19 -3.92 12.53
N TYR A 281 1.61 -4.60 11.54
CA TYR A 281 0.24 -4.42 11.09
C TYR A 281 -0.48 -5.76 11.11
N ALA A 282 -1.63 -5.82 11.78
CA ALA A 282 -2.49 -6.99 11.78
C ALA A 282 -3.87 -6.63 11.24
N ALA A 283 -4.27 -7.26 10.14
CA ALA A 283 -5.64 -7.28 9.67
C ALA A 283 -6.40 -8.36 10.45
N THR A 284 -7.51 -7.97 11.07
CA THR A 284 -8.34 -8.85 11.88
C THR A 284 -9.79 -8.81 11.40
N ALA A 285 -10.62 -9.74 11.86
CA ALA A 285 -12.07 -9.67 11.61
C ALA A 285 -12.74 -8.41 12.20
N ALA A 286 -12.08 -7.73 13.16
CA ALA A 286 -12.51 -6.45 13.71
C ALA A 286 -11.83 -5.23 13.02
N GLY A 287 -11.03 -5.50 11.98
CA GLY A 287 -10.28 -4.54 11.18
C GLY A 287 -8.76 -4.50 11.48
N ILE A 288 -8.05 -3.52 10.93
CA ILE A 288 -6.60 -3.31 11.03
C ILE A 288 -6.20 -2.66 12.36
N VAL A 289 -5.22 -3.29 13.00
CA VAL A 289 -4.49 -2.73 14.14
C VAL A 289 -3.00 -2.61 13.79
N ARG A 290 -2.35 -1.62 14.38
CA ARG A 290 -0.92 -1.33 14.24
C ARG A 290 -0.27 -1.35 15.61
N SER A 291 0.94 -1.85 15.69
CA SER A 291 1.82 -1.73 16.85
C SER A 291 3.12 -1.08 16.44
N ASP A 292 3.64 -0.17 17.25
CA ASP A 292 4.90 0.56 17.00
C ASP A 292 6.04 0.11 17.92
N ASP A 293 5.82 -0.99 18.66
CA ASP A 293 6.72 -1.44 19.71
C ASP A 293 6.92 -2.97 19.73
N ASN A 294 6.83 -3.62 18.56
CA ASN A 294 6.93 -5.08 18.37
C ASN A 294 5.81 -5.88 19.04
N GLY A 295 4.59 -5.33 19.06
CA GLY A 295 3.40 -5.99 19.57
C GLY A 295 3.18 -5.80 21.07
N GLY A 296 3.84 -4.85 21.71
CA GLY A 296 3.59 -4.50 23.11
C GLY A 296 2.25 -3.78 23.28
N HIS A 297 1.98 -2.82 22.39
CA HIS A 297 0.74 -2.05 22.33
C HIS A 297 0.20 -2.02 20.91
N TRP A 298 -1.13 -2.07 20.79
CA TRP A 298 -1.83 -2.06 19.51
C TRP A 298 -2.86 -0.93 19.47
N ALA A 299 -2.92 -0.20 18.36
CA ALA A 299 -3.86 0.87 18.10
C ALA A 299 -4.53 0.69 16.73
N SER A 300 -5.74 1.23 16.54
CA SER A 300 -6.44 1.19 15.26
C SER A 300 -5.75 2.03 14.20
N ALA A 301 -5.72 1.58 12.94
CA ALA A 301 -4.99 2.23 11.84
C ALA A 301 -5.85 2.46 10.58
N PHE A 302 -7.03 3.11 10.72
CA PHE A 302 -8.01 3.29 9.63
C PHE A 302 -8.25 4.73 9.15
N THR A 303 -7.51 5.72 9.66
CA THR A 303 -7.77 7.13 9.32
C THR A 303 -7.57 7.38 7.82
N GLY A 304 -8.59 7.93 7.15
CA GLY A 304 -8.60 8.16 5.69
C GLY A 304 -9.20 7.03 4.85
N LEU A 305 -9.33 5.82 5.39
CA LEU A 305 -10.08 4.73 4.74
C LEU A 305 -11.58 4.85 5.06
N THR A 306 -12.22 5.92 4.59
CA THR A 306 -13.64 6.18 4.89
C THR A 306 -14.55 5.35 3.98
N ALA A 307 -14.84 4.10 4.36
CA ALA A 307 -15.99 3.36 3.87
C ALA A 307 -16.47 2.39 4.96
N GLN A 308 -17.79 2.21 5.09
CA GLN A 308 -18.38 1.29 6.07
C GLN A 308 -18.12 -0.19 5.77
N ASN A 309 -17.41 -0.53 4.68
CA ASN A 309 -16.98 -1.87 4.34
C ASN A 309 -15.61 -1.78 3.65
N ILE A 310 -14.53 -2.12 4.34
CA ILE A 310 -13.20 -2.18 3.70
C ILE A 310 -12.79 -3.64 3.62
N TRP A 311 -12.75 -4.17 2.40
CA TRP A 311 -12.11 -5.45 2.11
C TRP A 311 -10.71 -5.15 1.58
N LEU A 312 -9.72 -5.16 2.46
CA LEU A 312 -8.31 -5.09 2.05
C LEU A 312 -7.83 -6.50 1.80
N TRP A 313 -7.66 -6.85 0.53
CA TRP A 313 -7.19 -8.18 0.14
C TRP A 313 -5.67 -8.26 0.11
N ASN A 314 -4.98 -7.15 -0.16
CA ASN A 314 -3.53 -7.14 -0.26
C ASN A 314 -2.96 -5.78 0.19
N MET A 315 -1.85 -5.83 0.94
CA MET A 315 -1.08 -4.67 1.35
C MET A 315 0.38 -4.97 1.05
N THR A 316 1.03 -4.06 0.32
CA THR A 316 2.46 -4.16 0.03
C THR A 316 3.17 -2.95 0.58
N VAL A 317 4.39 -3.13 1.06
CA VAL A 317 5.25 -2.06 1.55
C VAL A 317 6.48 -2.10 0.66
N GLY A 318 6.77 -0.99 -0.02
CA GLY A 318 8.03 -0.82 -0.75
C GLY A 318 9.24 -0.98 0.19
N THR A 319 10.45 -1.07 -0.35
CA THR A 319 11.66 -1.16 0.50
C THR A 319 12.56 0.08 0.33
N GLY A 320 13.37 0.37 1.34
CA GLY A 320 14.32 1.50 1.34
C GLY A 320 13.93 2.66 2.27
N SER A 321 14.76 3.73 2.28
CA SER A 321 14.53 4.92 3.12
C SER A 321 13.17 5.57 2.86
N ASN A 322 12.66 5.45 1.63
CA ASN A 322 11.36 5.94 1.19
C ASN A 322 10.31 4.82 1.08
N ALA A 323 10.36 3.76 1.91
CA ALA A 323 9.35 2.72 1.85
C ALA A 323 7.95 3.31 2.02
N THR A 324 7.09 2.97 1.07
CA THR A 324 5.72 3.45 0.91
C THR A 324 4.79 2.25 1.01
N ALA A 325 3.74 2.35 1.83
CA ALA A 325 2.72 1.31 1.91
C ALA A 325 1.62 1.58 0.88
N TYR A 326 1.16 0.53 0.21
CA TYR A 326 0.06 0.56 -0.74
C TYR A 326 -1.02 -0.42 -0.29
N ALA A 327 -2.27 0.00 -0.42
CA ALA A 327 -3.44 -0.78 -0.08
C ALA A 327 -4.40 -0.74 -1.27
N TRP A 328 -5.05 -1.85 -1.55
CA TRP A 328 -6.06 -1.92 -2.61
C TRP A 328 -7.42 -2.22 -2.03
N ARG A 329 -8.44 -1.50 -2.51
CA ARG A 329 -9.83 -1.68 -2.13
C ARG A 329 -10.61 -2.36 -3.26
N THR A 330 -11.23 -3.48 -2.92
CA THR A 330 -11.76 -4.44 -3.90
C THR A 330 -13.16 -4.13 -4.41
N ASP A 331 -13.93 -3.32 -3.66
CA ASP A 331 -15.30 -2.94 -4.00
C ASP A 331 -15.35 -1.99 -5.20
N ASP A 332 -14.36 -1.12 -5.34
CA ASP A 332 -14.29 -0.12 -6.41
C ASP A 332 -12.94 -0.05 -7.12
N ASN A 333 -12.11 -1.08 -6.97
CA ASN A 333 -10.81 -1.26 -7.64
C ASN A 333 -9.84 -0.08 -7.46
N LYS A 334 -9.88 0.59 -6.31
CA LYS A 334 -9.04 1.74 -6.02
C LYS A 334 -7.75 1.37 -5.32
N LEU A 335 -6.67 1.97 -5.79
CA LEU A 335 -5.37 1.95 -5.14
C LEU A 335 -5.29 3.11 -4.16
N PHE A 336 -4.85 2.81 -2.96
CA PHE A 336 -4.51 3.76 -1.92
C PHE A 336 -3.03 3.66 -1.59
N ARG A 337 -2.42 4.79 -1.28
CA ARG A 337 -1.06 4.89 -0.78
C ARG A 337 -1.09 5.49 0.61
N ARG A 338 -0.27 4.96 1.52
CA ARG A 338 -0.02 5.60 2.80
C ARG A 338 0.80 6.85 2.52
N ALA A 339 0.26 8.01 2.87
CA ALA A 339 1.03 9.23 2.88
C ALA A 339 2.21 9.02 3.82
N ALA A 340 3.43 9.26 3.34
CA ALA A 340 4.61 9.08 4.16
C ALA A 340 4.48 9.91 5.44
N VAL A 341 4.82 9.32 6.60
CA VAL A 341 5.08 10.09 7.82
C VAL A 341 6.39 10.82 7.57
N MET A 342 6.33 11.95 6.88
CA MET A 342 7.50 12.79 6.65
C MET A 342 7.65 13.73 7.84
N THR A 343 8.87 13.83 8.36
CA THR A 343 9.24 14.92 9.26
C THR A 343 9.09 16.24 8.50
N PRO A 344 8.21 17.16 8.93
CA PRO A 344 7.85 18.34 8.14
C PRO A 344 9.07 19.21 7.83
N SER A 345 9.28 19.56 6.57
CA SER A 345 10.36 20.46 6.15
C SER A 345 9.91 21.92 6.00
N LEU A 346 8.61 22.19 5.78
CA LEU A 346 8.00 23.52 5.98
C LEU A 346 6.63 23.39 6.66
N ASP A 347 6.55 23.69 7.96
CA ASP A 347 5.28 24.13 8.54
C ASP A 347 5.11 25.60 8.13
N VAL A 348 4.24 25.90 7.17
CA VAL A 348 3.93 27.29 6.78
C VAL A 348 2.44 27.57 6.97
N THR A 349 2.15 28.65 7.69
CA THR A 349 0.81 29.18 7.84
C THR A 349 0.66 30.41 6.96
N LEU A 350 -0.24 30.35 5.99
CA LEU A 350 -0.64 31.51 5.21
C LEU A 350 -1.87 32.14 5.87
N THR A 351 -1.82 33.45 6.11
CA THR A 351 -3.00 34.23 6.49
C THR A 351 -3.34 35.20 5.39
N LEU A 352 -4.52 35.05 4.80
CA LEU A 352 -5.09 35.94 3.80
C LEU A 352 -6.31 36.64 4.37
N ILE A 353 -6.63 37.83 3.87
CA ILE A 353 -7.83 38.58 4.28
C ILE A 353 -8.71 38.80 3.05
N LEU A 354 -10.03 38.56 3.17
CA LEU A 354 -10.96 38.81 2.07
C LEU A 354 -10.93 40.28 1.63
N ASN A 355 -10.88 40.49 0.32
CA ASN A 355 -10.79 41.81 -0.34
C ASN A 355 -9.52 42.61 0.00
N ASP A 356 -8.53 42.00 0.64
CA ASP A 356 -7.21 42.60 0.88
C ASP A 356 -6.16 41.88 0.01
N LYS A 357 -5.18 42.63 -0.49
CA LYS A 357 -4.08 42.04 -1.27
C LYS A 357 -2.91 41.59 -0.40
N ARG A 358 -2.95 41.79 0.91
CA ARG A 358 -1.89 41.31 1.81
C ARG A 358 -2.07 39.84 2.15
N MET A 359 -0.97 39.10 2.05
CA MET A 359 -0.84 37.74 2.54
C MET A 359 0.34 37.67 3.50
N THR A 360 0.12 37.12 4.68
CA THR A 360 1.21 36.82 5.63
C THR A 360 1.63 35.37 5.46
N VAL A 361 2.93 35.14 5.32
CA VAL A 361 3.57 33.82 5.28
C VAL A 361 4.33 33.64 6.58
N ALA A 362 3.89 32.70 7.42
CA ALA A 362 4.51 32.42 8.72
C ALA A 362 5.07 31.00 8.76
N PRO A 363 6.39 30.81 8.63
CA PRO A 363 7.07 29.53 8.83
C PRO A 363 7.13 29.16 10.32
N ARG A 364 7.45 27.89 10.61
CA ARG A 364 7.61 27.34 11.97
C ARG A 364 8.59 28.10 12.85
N ASP A 365 9.63 28.69 12.25
CA ASP A 365 10.69 29.44 12.95
C ASP A 365 10.21 30.80 13.50
N GLY A 366 8.96 31.19 13.20
CA GLY A 366 8.36 32.44 13.65
C GLY A 366 8.68 33.65 12.77
N SER A 367 9.42 33.48 11.67
CA SER A 367 9.81 34.56 10.75
C SER A 367 8.66 34.93 9.79
N ALA A 368 7.62 35.57 10.30
CA ALA A 368 6.50 35.99 9.48
C ALA A 368 6.88 37.11 8.49
N THR A 369 6.57 36.93 7.21
CA THR A 369 6.73 37.95 6.16
C THR A 369 5.39 38.30 5.53
N THR A 370 5.25 39.51 5.00
CA THR A 370 4.02 39.94 4.29
C THR A 370 4.33 40.18 2.82
N THR A 371 3.56 39.52 1.96
CA THR A 371 3.64 39.63 0.50
C THR A 371 2.35 40.25 -0.04
N THR A 372 2.47 40.98 -1.14
CA THR A 372 1.32 41.55 -1.86
C THR A 372 0.88 40.64 -2.99
N LEU A 373 -0.40 40.30 -3.04
CA LEU A 373 -1.06 39.50 -4.05
C LEU A 373 -1.44 40.34 -5.26
N ASP A 374 -1.33 39.76 -6.45
CA ASP A 374 -1.78 40.40 -7.69
C ASP A 374 -3.29 40.70 -7.71
N ALA A 375 -4.09 39.80 -7.11
CA ALA A 375 -5.53 39.93 -6.93
C ALA A 375 -5.91 39.63 -5.48
N ALA A 376 -6.95 40.28 -4.95
CA ALA A 376 -7.42 39.98 -3.60
C ALA A 376 -8.17 38.63 -3.58
N PRO A 377 -8.14 37.87 -2.46
CA PRO A 377 -9.09 36.79 -2.22
C PRO A 377 -10.52 37.33 -2.20
N LEU A 378 -11.46 36.57 -2.76
CA LEU A 378 -12.86 36.98 -2.89
C LEU A 378 -13.81 35.87 -2.45
N LEU A 379 -15.02 36.24 -2.05
CA LEU A 379 -16.12 35.30 -1.89
C LEU A 379 -16.78 35.05 -3.25
N GLY A 380 -16.67 33.81 -3.73
CA GLY A 380 -17.36 33.31 -4.90
C GLY A 380 -18.73 32.72 -4.59
N THR A 381 -19.30 32.06 -5.59
CA THR A 381 -20.60 31.39 -5.47
C THR A 381 -20.61 30.36 -4.34
N GLY A 382 -21.74 30.22 -3.63
CA GLY A 382 -21.87 29.27 -2.52
C GLY A 382 -21.05 29.66 -1.28
N ASN A 383 -20.68 30.93 -1.13
CA ASN A 383 -19.87 31.44 -0.03
C ASN A 383 -18.49 30.75 0.07
N ARG A 384 -17.94 30.35 -1.09
CA ARG A 384 -16.62 29.72 -1.20
C ARG A 384 -15.55 30.77 -1.45
N THR A 385 -14.46 30.69 -0.70
CA THR A 385 -13.35 31.61 -0.91
C THR A 385 -12.54 31.20 -2.14
N LEU A 386 -12.32 32.16 -3.03
CA LEU A 386 -11.49 32.05 -4.21
C LEU A 386 -10.19 32.83 -3.97
N VAL A 387 -9.05 32.22 -4.24
CA VAL A 387 -7.72 32.83 -4.03
C VAL A 387 -6.91 32.87 -5.32
N PRO A 388 -6.03 33.86 -5.50
CA PRO A 388 -5.03 33.86 -6.57
C PRO A 388 -3.98 32.79 -6.29
N LEU A 389 -4.16 31.61 -6.88
CA LEU A 389 -3.40 30.43 -6.45
C LEU A 389 -1.89 30.55 -6.67
N ARG A 390 -1.41 31.33 -7.64
CA ARG A 390 0.03 31.47 -7.91
C ARG A 390 0.84 31.86 -6.66
N ALA A 391 0.39 32.85 -5.90
CA ALA A 391 1.09 33.30 -4.69
C ALA A 391 1.03 32.27 -3.56
N VAL A 392 -0.10 31.56 -3.44
CA VAL A 392 -0.26 30.45 -2.49
C VAL A 392 0.65 29.28 -2.87
N ALA A 393 0.75 28.99 -4.16
CA ALA A 393 1.57 27.93 -4.71
C ALA A 393 3.07 28.20 -4.53
N GLU A 394 3.52 29.42 -4.82
CA GLU A 394 4.90 29.86 -4.57
C GLU A 394 5.25 29.74 -3.08
N ALA A 395 4.35 30.14 -2.18
CA ALA A 395 4.55 30.02 -0.73
C ALA A 395 4.58 28.56 -0.24
N PHE A 396 4.00 27.62 -0.99
CA PHE A 396 4.05 26.17 -0.72
C PHE A 396 5.18 25.46 -1.48
N GLY A 397 5.96 26.18 -2.29
CA GLY A 397 7.00 25.57 -3.12
C GLY A 397 6.47 24.67 -4.23
N VAL A 398 5.21 24.82 -4.63
CA VAL A 398 4.58 24.05 -5.72
C VAL A 398 4.55 24.88 -7.01
N THR A 399 4.62 24.21 -8.15
CA THR A 399 4.67 24.86 -9.47
C THR A 399 3.27 25.03 -10.07
N VAL A 400 3.05 26.14 -10.80
CA VAL A 400 1.79 26.39 -11.53
C VAL A 400 2.09 26.73 -12.99
N ALA A 401 1.58 25.91 -13.90
CA ALA A 401 1.60 26.14 -15.34
C ALA A 401 0.23 26.60 -15.84
N TRP A 402 0.19 27.62 -16.69
CA TRP A 402 -1.01 28.11 -17.34
C TRP A 402 -1.00 27.79 -18.83
N ASP A 403 -2.06 27.18 -19.32
CA ASP A 403 -2.33 26.99 -20.75
C ASP A 403 -3.48 27.92 -21.16
N ALA A 404 -3.15 28.92 -21.97
CA ALA A 404 -4.11 29.91 -22.45
C ALA A 404 -5.14 29.34 -23.45
N THR A 405 -4.73 28.36 -24.25
CA THR A 405 -5.57 27.73 -25.28
C THR A 405 -6.59 26.81 -24.64
N ALA A 406 -6.12 25.92 -23.75
CA ALA A 406 -6.99 25.02 -22.99
C ALA A 406 -7.73 25.72 -21.84
N ARG A 407 -7.32 26.94 -21.49
CA ARG A 407 -7.80 27.71 -20.32
C ARG A 407 -7.67 26.90 -19.04
N THR A 408 -6.52 26.26 -18.85
CA THR A 408 -6.26 25.37 -17.71
C THR A 408 -5.07 25.83 -16.88
N ALA A 409 -5.24 25.80 -15.56
CA ALA A 409 -4.14 25.87 -14.60
C ALA A 409 -3.78 24.44 -14.17
N THR A 410 -2.51 24.08 -14.34
CA THR A 410 -1.94 22.82 -13.85
C THR A 410 -1.02 23.13 -12.68
N ILE A 411 -1.27 22.51 -11.54
CA ILE A 411 -0.48 22.67 -10.31
C ILE A 411 0.23 21.35 -10.05
N THR A 412 1.54 21.42 -9.86
CA THR A 412 2.38 20.25 -9.62
C THR A 412 3.29 20.53 -8.44
N GLY A 413 3.13 19.74 -7.38
CA GLY A 413 3.99 19.80 -6.18
C GLY A 413 3.41 18.99 -5.02
N GLY A 414 4.28 18.57 -4.11
CA GLY A 414 3.96 17.52 -3.15
C GLY A 414 3.68 16.19 -3.85
N ILE A 415 2.60 15.52 -3.45
CA ILE A 415 2.19 14.19 -3.93
C ILE A 415 1.10 14.20 -5.01
N SER A 416 0.66 15.39 -5.44
CA SER A 416 -0.50 15.56 -6.33
C SER A 416 -0.18 16.40 -7.57
N THR A 417 -0.81 16.06 -8.69
CA THR A 417 -0.96 16.93 -9.88
C THR A 417 -2.43 17.27 -10.04
N LEU A 418 -2.75 18.57 -10.05
CA LEU A 418 -4.10 19.07 -10.23
C LEU A 418 -4.19 19.85 -11.54
N LYS A 419 -5.24 19.61 -12.33
CA LYS A 419 -5.57 20.41 -13.51
C LYS A 419 -6.99 20.94 -13.39
N LEU A 420 -7.11 22.27 -13.32
CA LEU A 420 -8.38 22.97 -13.22
C LEU A 420 -8.64 23.75 -14.52
N THR A 421 -9.84 23.57 -15.08
CA THR A 421 -10.30 24.29 -16.29
C THR A 421 -11.19 25.46 -15.91
N LEU A 422 -10.99 26.62 -16.54
CA LEU A 422 -11.81 27.80 -16.32
C LEU A 422 -13.32 27.49 -16.51
N GLY A 423 -14.13 27.82 -15.51
CA GLY A 423 -15.59 27.61 -15.57
C GLY A 423 -16.08 26.17 -15.44
N LYS A 424 -15.19 25.17 -15.27
CA LYS A 424 -15.58 23.77 -15.10
C LYS A 424 -15.76 23.44 -13.61
N ALA A 425 -16.80 22.68 -13.27
CA ALA A 425 -17.10 22.24 -11.90
C ALA A 425 -16.32 20.98 -11.47
N THR A 426 -15.54 20.41 -12.38
CA THR A 426 -14.63 19.29 -12.09
C THR A 426 -13.19 19.70 -12.39
N ALA A 427 -12.28 19.11 -11.64
CA ALA A 427 -10.84 19.17 -11.86
C ALA A 427 -10.31 17.76 -12.12
N ILE A 428 -9.13 17.65 -12.72
CA ILE A 428 -8.41 16.39 -12.82
C ILE A 428 -7.39 16.36 -11.69
N VAL A 429 -7.51 15.41 -10.77
CA VAL A 429 -6.56 15.20 -9.66
C VAL A 429 -5.89 13.85 -9.90
N ASN A 430 -4.57 13.84 -10.10
CA ASN A 430 -3.80 12.63 -10.39
C ASN A 430 -4.39 11.79 -11.54
N GLY A 431 -4.89 12.46 -12.57
CA GLY A 431 -5.52 11.81 -13.74
C GLY A 431 -7.01 11.47 -13.58
N LEU A 432 -7.61 11.68 -12.40
CA LEU A 432 -9.01 11.37 -12.12
C LEU A 432 -9.91 12.61 -12.13
N ASP A 433 -11.04 12.54 -12.85
CA ASP A 433 -12.08 13.58 -12.79
C ASP A 433 -12.70 13.63 -11.38
N THR A 434 -12.54 14.76 -10.72
CA THR A 434 -12.91 14.99 -9.33
C THR A 434 -13.81 16.24 -9.24
N PRO A 435 -15.00 16.15 -8.63
CA PRO A 435 -15.83 17.32 -8.37
C PRO A 435 -15.11 18.33 -7.46
N ILE A 436 -15.17 19.61 -7.80
CA ILE A 436 -14.51 20.67 -7.03
C ILE A 436 -15.24 20.96 -5.71
N ASP A 437 -16.57 20.91 -5.73
CA ASP A 437 -17.44 21.13 -4.57
C ASP A 437 -18.76 20.36 -4.81
N THR A 438 -19.54 20.16 -3.75
CA THR A 438 -20.90 19.62 -3.88
C THR A 438 -21.83 20.58 -4.62
N ASN A 439 -21.55 21.88 -4.59
CA ASN A 439 -22.21 22.88 -5.41
C ASN A 439 -21.49 23.06 -6.75
N THR A 440 -22.11 22.59 -7.83
CA THR A 440 -21.58 22.63 -9.19
C THR A 440 -21.37 24.04 -9.76
N LYS A 441 -21.85 25.09 -9.08
CA LYS A 441 -21.57 26.49 -9.46
C LYS A 441 -20.23 27.00 -8.92
N VAL A 442 -19.58 26.26 -8.03
CA VAL A 442 -18.24 26.57 -7.54
C VAL A 442 -17.24 26.15 -8.60
N VAL A 443 -16.73 27.12 -9.34
CA VAL A 443 -15.83 26.91 -10.48
C VAL A 443 -14.63 27.87 -10.41
N PRO A 444 -13.51 27.55 -11.08
CA PRO A 444 -12.46 28.52 -11.34
C PRO A 444 -12.97 29.73 -12.11
N LEU A 445 -12.53 30.94 -11.74
CA LEU A 445 -12.95 32.20 -12.36
C LEU A 445 -11.76 33.09 -12.71
N ILE A 446 -11.93 34.03 -13.64
CA ILE A 446 -10.96 35.10 -13.88
C ILE A 446 -11.47 36.39 -13.23
N VAL A 447 -10.63 37.00 -12.39
CA VAL A 447 -10.84 38.35 -11.85
C VAL A 447 -9.57 39.16 -12.06
N ALA A 448 -9.70 40.35 -12.65
CA ALA A 448 -8.58 41.25 -12.95
C ALA A 448 -7.42 40.56 -13.71
N GLY A 449 -7.73 39.67 -14.66
CA GLY A 449 -6.72 38.96 -15.46
C GLY A 449 -5.95 37.87 -14.69
N ARG A 450 -6.42 37.48 -13.50
CA ARG A 450 -5.88 36.37 -12.71
C ARG A 450 -6.95 35.30 -12.51
N MET A 451 -6.56 34.03 -12.65
CA MET A 451 -7.44 32.91 -12.31
C MET A 451 -7.48 32.75 -10.79
N LEU A 452 -8.66 32.85 -10.21
CA LEU A 452 -8.91 32.54 -8.81
C LEU A 452 -9.52 31.15 -8.71
N LEU A 453 -9.03 30.40 -7.72
CA LEU A 453 -9.38 29.00 -7.54
C LEU A 453 -10.03 28.77 -6.17
N PRO A 454 -10.98 27.83 -6.06
CA PRO A 454 -11.58 27.44 -4.78
C PRO A 454 -10.51 26.95 -3.81
N VAL A 455 -10.24 27.76 -2.78
CA VAL A 455 -9.07 27.56 -1.92
C VAL A 455 -9.09 26.24 -1.18
N ARG A 456 -10.27 25.82 -0.70
CA ARG A 456 -10.43 24.59 0.07
C ARG A 456 -10.09 23.36 -0.76
N PHE A 457 -10.72 23.22 -1.93
CA PHE A 457 -10.48 22.10 -2.83
C PHE A 457 -9.00 21.99 -3.21
N VAL A 458 -8.37 23.10 -3.59
CA VAL A 458 -6.95 23.08 -3.98
C VAL A 458 -6.05 22.78 -2.79
N ALA A 459 -6.26 23.45 -1.65
CA ALA A 459 -5.44 23.26 -0.46
C ALA A 459 -5.53 21.80 0.05
N GLU A 460 -6.73 21.26 0.20
CA GLU A 460 -6.94 19.88 0.67
C GLU A 460 -6.35 18.86 -0.32
N SER A 461 -6.49 19.09 -1.62
CA SER A 461 -5.89 18.24 -2.67
C SER A 461 -4.35 18.28 -2.68
N LEU A 462 -3.75 19.33 -2.12
CA LEU A 462 -2.31 19.46 -1.91
C LEU A 462 -1.87 18.97 -0.52
N GLY A 463 -2.80 18.60 0.37
CA GLY A 463 -2.52 18.18 1.75
C GLY A 463 -2.48 19.30 2.79
N ALA A 464 -2.93 20.50 2.46
CA ALA A 464 -3.13 21.60 3.40
C ALA A 464 -4.52 21.58 4.06
N THR A 465 -4.62 22.20 5.24
CA THR A 465 -5.90 22.47 5.91
C THR A 465 -6.30 23.93 5.75
N VAL A 466 -7.60 24.21 5.71
CA VAL A 466 -8.14 25.57 5.54
C VAL A 466 -9.10 25.94 6.66
N GLY A 467 -8.74 26.96 7.42
CA GLY A 467 -9.60 27.66 8.37
C GLY A 467 -10.16 28.95 7.79
N TYR A 468 -11.36 29.32 8.24
CA TYR A 468 -11.95 30.63 7.95
C TYR A 468 -12.49 31.25 9.24
N ASN A 469 -12.05 32.47 9.56
CA ASN A 469 -12.59 33.27 10.65
C ASN A 469 -13.52 34.33 10.07
N GLN A 470 -14.82 34.22 10.34
CA GLN A 470 -15.84 35.11 9.79
C GLN A 470 -15.73 36.55 10.31
N THR A 471 -15.38 36.73 11.59
CA THR A 471 -15.27 38.05 12.24
C THR A 471 -14.06 38.82 11.69
N ALA A 472 -12.92 38.15 11.59
CA ALA A 472 -11.69 38.74 11.07
C ALA A 472 -11.63 38.74 9.53
N ARG A 473 -12.56 38.02 8.86
CA ARG A 473 -12.55 37.75 7.42
C ARG A 473 -11.21 37.16 6.94
N THR A 474 -10.55 36.41 7.81
CA THR A 474 -9.25 35.80 7.54
C THR A 474 -9.41 34.36 7.08
N ILE A 475 -8.64 34.00 6.06
CA ILE A 475 -8.42 32.63 5.62
C ILE A 475 -7.06 32.21 6.16
N THR A 476 -7.03 31.10 6.87
CA THR A 476 -5.78 30.49 7.34
C THR A 476 -5.57 29.21 6.55
N ILE A 477 -4.46 29.10 5.84
CA ILE A 477 -4.07 27.87 5.14
C ILE A 477 -2.83 27.35 5.85
N THR A 478 -2.96 26.19 6.47
CA THR A 478 -1.83 25.53 7.12
C THR A 478 -1.38 24.42 6.21
N TYR A 479 -0.24 24.63 5.58
CA TYR A 479 0.41 23.63 4.76
C TYR A 479 1.55 23.02 5.55
N LEU A 480 1.43 21.72 5.76
CA LEU A 480 2.51 20.89 6.24
C LEU A 480 3.21 20.41 4.97
N ALA A 481 4.22 21.15 4.51
CA ALA A 481 5.06 20.64 3.44
C ALA A 481 5.90 19.51 4.03
N TYR A 482 5.54 18.30 3.61
CA TYR A 482 6.22 17.07 3.93
C TYR A 482 7.56 17.01 3.17
#